data_AF-A0AA39A0X5-F1
#
_entry.id   AF-A0AA39A0X5-F1
#
_cell.length_a   1.000
_cell.length_b   1.000
_cell.length_c   1.000
_cell.angle_alpha   90.00
_cell.angle_beta   90.00
_cell.angle_gamma   90.00
#
_symmetry.space_group_name_H-M   'P 1'
#
loop_
_entity.id
_entity.type
_entity.pdbx_description
1 polymer ?
#
loop_
_entity_poly.entity_id
_entity_poly.type
_entity_poly.pdbx_seq_one_letter_code
_entity_poly.pdbx_strand_id
1 'polypeptide(L)'
;MVGLPFHPAFMGLVSSSKEFHWMASVLFGMIFCKIVYELTGLLSNLCFKGYTKLSNTEKVEWNNRGFSTLHAIIVAVASLYLLLVSDLFDEDSHDESIINRASTLSDTILGISIGYFLSDLAMILWNFPALGGLEYVLHHGLSMFSIFLSLTSGQGQVYILMVLFSESTTPFVNLRWHLDVAGLKGSNLYICNGIALFFGWLQGFFYSSSFSTT
;
A
#
# COMPACT_ATOMS: atom_id res chain seq x y z
N MET A 1 -43.40 4.90 8.43
CA MET A 1 -42.78 4.50 7.15
C MET A 1 -43.27 5.46 6.06
N VAL A 2 -42.47 6.49 5.76
CA VAL A 2 -42.31 7.11 4.42
C VAL A 2 -40.88 7.63 4.44
N GLY A 3 -39.96 6.91 3.82
CA GLY A 3 -38.62 7.46 3.57
C GLY A 3 -38.79 8.67 2.67
N LEU A 4 -38.38 9.85 3.15
CA LEU A 4 -38.34 11.05 2.33
C LEU A 4 -37.52 10.71 1.08
N PRO A 5 -38.03 10.90 -0.15
CA PRO A 5 -37.25 10.68 -1.35
C PRO A 5 -36.12 11.71 -1.37
N PHE A 6 -34.88 11.25 -1.23
CA PHE A 6 -33.71 12.11 -1.36
C PHE A 6 -33.73 12.76 -2.75
N HIS A 7 -33.62 14.08 -2.79
CA HIS A 7 -33.69 14.85 -4.03
C HIS A 7 -32.51 14.46 -4.95
N PRO A 8 -32.71 14.28 -6.27
CA PRO A 8 -31.63 13.89 -7.20
C PRO A 8 -30.37 14.77 -7.13
N ALA A 9 -30.56 16.06 -6.87
CA ALA A 9 -29.47 17.02 -6.67
C ALA A 9 -28.60 16.72 -5.43
N PHE A 10 -29.20 16.23 -4.34
CA PHE A 10 -28.48 15.84 -3.13
C PHE A 10 -27.64 14.58 -3.39
N MET A 11 -28.21 13.59 -4.08
CA MET A 11 -27.49 12.36 -4.45
C MET A 11 -26.32 12.66 -5.41
N GLY A 12 -26.50 13.58 -6.36
CA GLY A 12 -25.43 14.06 -7.23
C GLY A 12 -24.31 14.80 -6.48
N LEU A 13 -24.65 15.62 -5.48
CA LEU A 13 -23.66 16.31 -4.65
C LEU A 13 -22.82 15.33 -3.82
N VAL A 14 -23.47 14.31 -3.22
CA VAL A 14 -22.78 13.28 -2.44
C VAL A 14 -21.83 12.47 -3.33
N SER A 15 -22.27 12.04 -4.51
CA SER A 15 -21.41 11.34 -5.49
C SER A 15 -20.18 12.19 -5.85
N SER A 16 -20.41 13.46 -6.19
CA SER A 16 -19.34 14.40 -6.53
C SER A 16 -18.36 14.61 -5.38
N SER A 17 -18.84 14.67 -4.14
CA SER A 17 -17.98 14.80 -2.96
C SER A 17 -17.11 13.57 -2.72
N LYS A 18 -17.65 12.37 -2.97
CA LYS A 18 -16.93 11.10 -2.81
C LYS A 18 -15.85 10.94 -3.88
N GLU A 19 -16.19 11.21 -5.14
CA GLU A 19 -15.23 11.21 -6.25
C GLU A 19 -14.09 12.19 -6.02
N PHE A 20 -14.41 13.41 -5.55
CA PHE A 20 -13.40 14.40 -5.19
C PHE A 20 -12.48 13.89 -4.07
N HIS A 21 -13.03 13.26 -3.03
CA HIS A 21 -12.25 12.68 -1.94
C HIS A 21 -11.30 11.57 -2.42
N TRP A 22 -11.77 10.67 -3.30
CA TRP A 22 -10.92 9.64 -3.89
C TRP A 22 -9.79 10.24 -4.71
N MET A 23 -10.09 11.20 -5.60
CA MET A 23 -9.08 11.88 -6.40
C MET A 23 -8.06 12.61 -5.52
N ALA A 24 -8.51 13.30 -4.48
CA ALA A 24 -7.62 13.96 -3.52
C ALA A 24 -6.70 12.97 -2.81
N SER A 25 -7.21 11.79 -2.44
CA SER A 25 -6.42 10.72 -1.80
C SER A 25 -5.37 10.14 -2.75
N VAL A 26 -5.71 9.94 -4.02
CA VAL A 26 -4.76 9.50 -5.07
C VAL A 26 -3.66 10.53 -5.28
N LEU A 27 -4.03 11.82 -5.43
CA LEU A 27 -3.08 12.92 -5.57
C LEU A 27 -2.16 13.01 -4.34
N PHE A 28 -2.71 12.88 -3.14
CA PHE A 28 -1.94 12.85 -1.91
C PHE A 28 -0.93 11.70 -1.92
N GLY A 29 -1.33 10.49 -2.31
CA GLY A 29 -0.44 9.33 -2.44
C GLY A 29 0.74 9.60 -3.39
N MET A 30 0.49 10.20 -4.55
CA MET A 30 1.56 10.57 -5.50
C MET A 30 2.51 11.64 -4.94
N ILE A 31 1.96 12.69 -4.34
CA ILE A 31 2.76 13.77 -3.72
C ILE A 31 3.60 13.21 -2.58
N PHE A 32 3.01 12.36 -1.74
CA PHE A 32 3.70 11.65 -0.67
C PHE A 32 4.87 10.83 -1.22
N CYS A 33 4.67 10.02 -2.27
CA CYS A 33 5.75 9.24 -2.89
C CYS A 33 6.89 10.13 -3.37
N LYS A 34 6.57 11.24 -4.04
CA LYS A 34 7.58 12.20 -4.51
C LYS A 34 8.38 12.82 -3.35
N ILE A 35 7.71 13.27 -2.29
CA ILE A 35 8.36 13.87 -1.12
C ILE A 35 9.29 12.83 -0.47
N VAL A 36 8.79 11.61 -0.23
CA VAL A 36 9.56 10.56 0.44
C VAL A 36 10.74 10.09 -0.40
N TYR A 37 10.59 10.02 -1.72
CA TYR A 37 11.69 9.72 -2.64
C TYR A 37 12.84 10.75 -2.50
N GLU A 38 12.52 12.04 -2.54
CA GLU A 38 13.53 13.11 -2.37
C GLU A 38 14.16 13.09 -0.97
N LEU A 39 13.34 12.94 0.08
CA LEU A 39 13.83 12.84 1.46
C LEU A 39 14.73 11.62 1.65
N THR A 40 14.37 10.47 1.06
CA THR A 40 15.19 9.25 1.12
C THR A 40 16.55 9.51 0.48
N GLY A 41 16.60 10.15 -0.69
CA GLY A 41 17.85 10.50 -1.35
C GLY A 41 18.71 11.48 -0.54
N LEU A 42 18.10 12.51 0.04
CA LEU A 42 18.77 13.51 0.87
C LEU A 42 19.34 12.88 2.14
N LEU A 43 18.51 12.15 2.90
CA LEU A 43 18.94 11.48 4.13
C LEU A 43 19.99 10.42 3.84
N SER A 44 19.84 9.66 2.75
CA SER A 44 20.82 8.63 2.38
C SER A 44 22.17 9.23 2.02
N ASN A 45 22.19 10.35 1.32
CA ASN A 45 23.42 11.07 1.00
C ASN A 45 24.14 11.62 2.25
N LEU A 46 23.38 12.02 3.28
CA LEU A 46 23.93 12.56 4.53
C LEU A 46 24.40 11.46 5.50
N CYS A 47 23.62 10.39 5.64
CA CYS A 47 23.80 9.39 6.68
C CYS A 47 24.55 8.13 6.20
N PHE A 48 24.53 7.82 4.90
CA PHE A 48 25.06 6.57 4.37
C PHE A 48 26.17 6.80 3.35
N LYS A 49 27.44 6.64 3.79
CA LYS A 49 28.62 6.72 2.91
C LYS A 49 28.61 5.72 1.74
N GLY A 50 27.86 4.62 1.87
CA GLY A 50 27.66 3.65 0.78
C GLY A 50 26.83 4.22 -0.36
N TYR A 51 25.85 5.07 -0.06
CA TYR A 51 24.92 5.65 -1.03
C TYR A 51 25.63 6.47 -2.11
N THR A 52 26.66 7.25 -1.74
CA THR A 52 27.39 8.09 -2.71
C THR A 52 28.15 7.27 -3.75
N LYS A 53 28.54 6.03 -3.41
CA LYS A 53 29.27 5.09 -4.27
C LYS A 53 28.38 4.32 -5.22
N LEU A 54 27.06 4.35 -5.03
CA LEU A 54 26.10 3.67 -5.89
C LEU A 54 26.05 4.31 -7.28
N SER A 55 25.80 3.48 -8.29
CA SER A 55 25.47 3.92 -9.63
C SER A 55 24.16 4.72 -9.64
N ASN A 56 23.90 5.47 -10.71
CA ASN A 56 22.67 6.25 -10.82
C ASN A 56 21.42 5.35 -10.75
N THR A 57 21.45 4.18 -11.38
CA THR A 57 20.36 3.22 -11.36
C THR A 57 20.11 2.65 -9.96
N GLU A 58 21.18 2.29 -9.22
CA GLU A 58 21.05 1.82 -7.84
C GLU A 58 20.54 2.92 -6.91
N LYS A 59 20.91 4.19 -7.12
CA LYS A 59 20.34 5.33 -6.34
C LYS A 59 18.85 5.50 -6.60
N VAL A 60 18.42 5.33 -7.84
CA VAL A 60 17.01 5.36 -8.20
C VAL A 60 16.26 4.22 -7.49
N GLU A 61 16.75 2.99 -7.57
CA GLU A 61 16.15 1.85 -6.88
C GLU A 61 16.14 2.01 -5.35
N TRP A 62 17.25 2.50 -4.78
CA TRP A 62 17.38 2.80 -3.35
C TRP A 62 16.29 3.78 -2.88
N ASN A 63 16.14 4.90 -3.58
CA ASN A 63 15.14 5.91 -3.21
C ASN A 63 13.71 5.41 -3.46
N ASN A 64 13.50 4.61 -4.50
CA ASN A 64 12.22 3.98 -4.82
C ASN A 64 11.77 3.03 -3.69
N ARG A 65 12.71 2.23 -3.17
CA ARG A 65 12.49 1.36 -2.00
C ARG A 65 12.22 2.14 -0.71
N GLY A 66 12.63 3.40 -0.64
CA GLY A 66 12.32 4.30 0.48
C GLY A 66 10.83 4.58 0.60
N PHE A 67 10.19 5.08 -0.47
CA PHE A 67 8.77 5.40 -0.41
C PHE A 67 7.87 4.15 -0.38
N SER A 68 8.26 3.04 -1.02
CA SER A 68 7.50 1.78 -0.90
C SER A 68 7.55 1.21 0.51
N THR A 69 8.69 1.33 1.22
CA THR A 69 8.78 0.97 2.63
C THR A 69 7.81 1.79 3.48
N LEU A 70 7.78 3.11 3.29
CA LEU A 70 6.93 3.98 4.11
C LEU A 70 5.44 3.78 3.79
N HIS A 71 5.08 3.61 2.51
CA HIS A 71 3.73 3.24 2.11
C HIS A 71 3.28 1.94 2.79
N ALA A 72 4.09 0.88 2.66
CA ALA A 72 3.80 -0.43 3.22
C ALA A 72 3.55 -0.40 4.74
N ILE A 73 4.34 0.36 5.49
CA ILE A 73 4.14 0.54 6.94
C ILE A 73 2.79 1.21 7.22
N ILE A 74 2.49 2.30 6.51
CA ILE A 74 1.25 3.06 6.72
C ILE A 74 0.02 2.18 6.43
N VAL A 75 0.00 1.51 5.28
CA VAL A 75 -1.16 0.69 4.88
C VAL A 75 -1.27 -0.58 5.72
N ALA A 76 -0.16 -1.19 6.14
CA ALA A 76 -0.22 -2.33 7.04
C ALA A 76 -0.84 -1.96 8.40
N VAL A 77 -0.43 -0.83 8.99
CA VAL A 77 -0.99 -0.36 10.26
C VAL A 77 -2.45 0.04 10.10
N ALA A 78 -2.79 0.77 9.03
CA ALA A 78 -4.17 1.18 8.78
C ALA A 78 -5.10 -0.02 8.50
N SER A 79 -4.64 -0.99 7.71
CA SER A 79 -5.37 -2.23 7.47
C SER A 79 -5.55 -3.04 8.75
N LEU A 80 -4.50 -3.18 9.57
CA LEU A 80 -4.61 -3.89 10.86
C LEU A 80 -5.64 -3.24 11.78
N TYR A 81 -5.64 -1.90 11.85
CA TYR A 81 -6.63 -1.15 12.60
C TYR A 81 -8.05 -1.40 12.07
N LEU A 82 -8.25 -1.26 10.76
CA LEU A 82 -9.58 -1.42 10.15
C LEU A 82 -10.10 -2.86 10.27
N LEU A 83 -9.22 -3.84 10.14
CA LEU A 83 -9.58 -5.25 10.13
C LEU A 83 -9.81 -5.84 11.53
N LEU A 84 -9.06 -5.38 12.55
CA LEU A 84 -9.06 -6.02 13.88
C LEU A 84 -9.50 -5.13 15.04
N VAL A 85 -9.43 -3.81 14.87
CA VAL A 85 -9.62 -2.86 15.99
C VAL A 85 -10.88 -2.02 15.79
N SER A 86 -11.19 -1.61 14.58
CA SER A 86 -12.45 -0.90 14.28
C SER A 86 -13.63 -1.85 14.21
N ASP A 87 -14.83 -1.30 14.41
CA ASP A 87 -16.11 -1.96 14.24
C ASP A 87 -16.48 -2.24 12.77
N LEU A 88 -15.75 -1.68 11.79
CA LEU A 88 -16.10 -1.72 10.37
C LEU A 88 -16.42 -3.14 9.84
N PHE A 89 -15.69 -4.16 10.29
CA PHE A 89 -15.87 -5.55 9.85
C PHE A 89 -16.30 -6.49 11.00
N ASP A 90 -16.72 -5.95 12.14
CA ASP A 90 -17.26 -6.74 13.24
C ASP A 90 -18.65 -7.29 12.87
N GLU A 91 -18.86 -8.61 12.99
CA GLU A 91 -20.10 -9.29 12.59
C GLU A 91 -21.34 -8.72 13.29
N ASP A 92 -21.21 -8.32 14.56
CA ASP A 92 -22.33 -7.90 15.40
C ASP A 92 -22.67 -6.40 15.28
N SER A 93 -21.85 -5.63 14.55
CA SER A 93 -21.93 -4.16 14.52
C SER A 93 -22.80 -3.59 13.39
N HIS A 94 -23.02 -4.35 12.31
CA HIS A 94 -23.66 -3.87 11.08
C HIS A 94 -24.56 -4.94 10.44
N ASP A 95 -25.77 -4.52 10.03
CA ASP A 95 -26.75 -5.40 9.35
C ASP A 95 -26.32 -5.79 7.91
N GLU A 96 -25.36 -5.07 7.32
CA GLU A 96 -24.85 -5.33 5.97
C GLU A 96 -23.81 -6.46 5.96
N SER A 97 -23.75 -7.24 4.88
CA SER A 97 -22.68 -8.25 4.69
C SER A 97 -21.30 -7.59 4.70
N ILE A 98 -20.30 -8.24 5.31
CA ILE A 98 -18.90 -7.78 5.43
C ILE A 98 -18.34 -7.29 4.08
N ILE A 99 -18.69 -7.95 2.98
CA ILE A 99 -18.20 -7.60 1.64
C ILE A 99 -18.73 -6.24 1.13
N ASN A 100 -19.81 -5.72 1.69
CA ASN A 100 -20.44 -4.45 1.27
C ASN A 100 -20.06 -3.28 2.18
N ARG A 101 -19.19 -3.50 3.16
CA ARG A 101 -18.83 -2.49 4.16
C ARG A 101 -17.63 -1.68 3.70
N ALA A 102 -17.75 -0.36 3.84
CA ALA A 102 -16.73 0.62 3.51
C ALA A 102 -16.82 1.82 4.46
N SER A 103 -15.72 2.53 4.65
CA SER A 103 -15.63 3.73 5.47
C SER A 103 -14.84 4.81 4.75
N THR A 104 -14.96 6.07 5.18
CA THR A 104 -14.11 7.16 4.65
C THR A 104 -12.62 6.87 4.87
N LEU A 105 -12.25 6.23 5.99
CA LEU A 105 -10.86 5.89 6.26
C LEU A 105 -10.34 4.81 5.30
N SER A 106 -11.10 3.73 5.08
CA SER A 106 -10.72 2.70 4.11
C SER A 106 -10.69 3.24 2.69
N ASP A 107 -11.65 4.08 2.28
CA ASP A 107 -11.62 4.80 1.00
C ASP A 107 -10.36 5.66 0.84
N THR A 108 -9.96 6.38 1.90
CA THR A 108 -8.73 7.19 1.92
C THR A 108 -7.50 6.31 1.72
N ILE A 109 -7.38 5.20 2.46
CA ILE A 109 -6.23 4.28 2.37
C ILE A 109 -6.12 3.67 0.98
N LEU A 110 -7.24 3.18 0.42
CA LEU A 110 -7.29 2.61 -0.93
C LEU A 110 -6.91 3.67 -1.98
N GLY A 111 -7.41 4.91 -1.86
CA GLY A 111 -7.04 6.01 -2.76
C GLY A 111 -5.55 6.34 -2.70
N ILE A 112 -4.96 6.43 -1.50
CA ILE A 112 -3.52 6.63 -1.30
C ILE A 112 -2.73 5.48 -1.94
N SER A 113 -3.18 4.23 -1.80
CA SER A 113 -2.56 3.06 -2.42
C SER A 113 -2.58 3.11 -3.95
N ILE A 114 -3.67 3.57 -4.58
CA ILE A 114 -3.66 3.80 -6.04
C ILE A 114 -2.59 4.82 -6.42
N GLY A 115 -2.48 5.94 -5.70
CA GLY A 115 -1.46 6.95 -5.96
C GLY A 115 -0.03 6.41 -5.81
N TYR A 116 0.19 5.54 -4.82
CA TYR A 116 1.45 4.80 -4.64
C TYR A 116 1.75 3.86 -5.81
N PHE A 117 0.85 2.92 -6.12
CA PHE A 117 1.06 1.94 -7.19
C PHE A 117 1.25 2.60 -8.55
N LEU A 118 0.58 3.73 -8.80
CA LEU A 118 0.78 4.51 -10.03
C LEU A 118 2.17 5.13 -10.09
N SER A 119 2.64 5.70 -8.97
CA SER A 119 3.98 6.29 -8.87
C SER A 119 5.07 5.24 -9.04
N ASP A 120 4.93 4.09 -8.38
CA ASP A 120 5.89 3.00 -8.43
C ASP A 120 5.92 2.34 -9.82
N LEU A 121 4.74 2.10 -10.42
CA LEU A 121 4.65 1.59 -11.78
C LEU A 121 5.29 2.55 -12.79
N ALA A 122 5.08 3.86 -12.66
CA ALA A 122 5.72 4.85 -13.52
C ALA A 122 7.25 4.76 -13.43
N MET A 123 7.81 4.60 -12.22
CA MET A 123 9.24 4.42 -12.02
C MET A 123 9.76 3.11 -12.62
N ILE A 124 9.05 2.01 -12.41
CA ILE A 124 9.37 0.68 -12.98
C ILE A 124 9.41 0.77 -14.52
N LEU A 125 8.39 1.35 -15.15
CA LEU A 125 8.31 1.48 -16.60
C LEU A 125 9.40 2.40 -17.15
N TRP A 126 9.67 3.52 -16.48
CA TRP A 126 10.70 4.47 -16.91
C TRP A 126 12.11 3.88 -16.89
N ASN A 127 12.38 2.99 -15.94
CA ASN A 127 13.68 2.36 -15.76
C ASN A 127 13.66 0.87 -16.12
N PHE A 128 12.68 0.43 -16.91
CA PHE A 128 12.53 -0.98 -17.25
C PHE A 128 13.74 -1.46 -18.09
N PRO A 129 14.31 -2.65 -17.82
CA PRO A 129 13.93 -3.65 -16.80
C PRO A 129 14.73 -3.55 -15.49
N ALA A 130 15.45 -2.45 -15.24
CA ALA A 130 16.41 -2.35 -14.14
C ALA A 130 15.74 -2.34 -12.75
N LEU A 131 14.55 -1.75 -12.62
CA LEU A 131 13.79 -1.64 -11.37
C LEU A 131 12.86 -2.84 -11.09
N GLY A 132 12.59 -3.67 -12.10
CA GLY A 132 11.67 -4.81 -11.98
C GLY A 132 11.32 -5.44 -13.33
N GLY A 133 10.92 -6.73 -13.28
CA GLY A 133 10.43 -7.49 -14.43
C GLY A 133 8.93 -7.30 -14.72
N LEU A 134 8.41 -8.07 -15.68
CA LEU A 134 7.00 -8.04 -16.07
C LEU A 134 6.07 -8.46 -14.92
N GLU A 135 6.53 -9.31 -14.02
CA GLU A 135 5.80 -9.72 -12.81
C GLU A 135 5.44 -8.51 -11.93
N TYR A 136 6.32 -7.52 -11.81
CA TYR A 136 6.04 -6.30 -11.06
C TYR A 136 5.00 -5.44 -11.79
N VAL A 137 5.12 -5.31 -13.11
CA VAL A 137 4.15 -4.57 -13.93
C VAL A 137 2.75 -5.17 -13.81
N LEU A 138 2.64 -6.50 -13.92
CA LEU A 138 1.38 -7.22 -13.77
C LEU A 138 0.83 -7.11 -12.36
N HIS A 139 1.68 -7.27 -11.33
CA HIS A 139 1.29 -7.11 -9.94
C HIS A 139 0.70 -5.70 -9.69
N HIS A 140 1.40 -4.64 -10.10
CA HIS A 140 0.93 -3.27 -9.90
C HIS A 140 -0.35 -2.96 -10.66
N GLY A 141 -0.44 -3.42 -11.91
CA GLY A 141 -1.66 -3.26 -12.72
C GLY A 141 -2.87 -3.96 -12.10
N LEU A 142 -2.71 -5.20 -11.66
CA LEU A 142 -3.78 -5.96 -11.03
C LEU A 142 -4.18 -5.38 -9.67
N SER A 143 -3.22 -4.94 -8.87
CA SER A 143 -3.46 -4.27 -7.59
C SER A 143 -4.27 -2.99 -7.78
N MET A 144 -3.85 -2.09 -8.68
CA MET A 144 -4.61 -0.86 -8.99
C MET A 144 -6.01 -1.16 -9.51
N PHE A 145 -6.15 -2.11 -10.43
CA PHE A 145 -7.45 -2.49 -10.98
C PHE A 145 -8.39 -3.01 -9.89
N SER A 146 -7.89 -3.88 -9.00
CA SER A 146 -8.68 -4.44 -7.90
C SER A 146 -9.11 -3.37 -6.90
N ILE A 147 -8.19 -2.46 -6.54
CA ILE A 147 -8.50 -1.34 -5.63
C ILE A 147 -9.51 -0.39 -6.27
N PHE A 148 -9.35 -0.07 -7.55
CA PHE A 148 -10.28 0.80 -8.29
C PHE A 148 -11.69 0.21 -8.35
N LEU A 149 -11.82 -1.08 -8.66
CA LEU A 149 -13.11 -1.77 -8.63
C LEU A 149 -13.73 -1.75 -7.23
N SER A 150 -12.93 -2.00 -6.19
CA SER A 150 -13.41 -1.98 -4.81
C SER A 150 -13.89 -0.59 -4.34
N LEU A 151 -13.16 0.48 -4.70
CA LEU A 151 -13.56 1.85 -4.40
C LEU A 151 -14.86 2.23 -5.11
N THR A 152 -14.93 1.99 -6.42
CA THR A 152 -16.07 2.40 -7.25
C THR A 152 -17.34 1.60 -6.97
N SER A 153 -17.21 0.31 -6.66
CA SER A 153 -18.36 -0.52 -6.24
C SER A 153 -18.74 -0.30 -4.79
N GLY A 154 -17.81 0.15 -3.93
CA GLY A 154 -17.98 0.16 -2.48
C GLY A 154 -17.95 -1.24 -1.87
N GLN A 155 -17.49 -2.25 -2.60
CA GLN A 155 -17.52 -3.66 -2.18
C GLN A 155 -16.12 -4.27 -2.14
N GLY A 156 -15.95 -5.36 -1.39
CA GLY A 156 -14.72 -6.15 -1.33
C GLY A 156 -13.55 -5.48 -0.62
N GLN A 157 -13.79 -4.38 0.12
CA GLN A 157 -12.71 -3.63 0.79
C GLN A 157 -12.00 -4.48 1.85
N VAL A 158 -12.69 -5.40 2.51
CA VAL A 158 -12.08 -6.36 3.45
C VAL A 158 -10.92 -7.12 2.78
N TYR A 159 -11.11 -7.64 1.57
CA TYR A 159 -10.08 -8.40 0.85
C TYR A 159 -8.93 -7.50 0.38
N ILE A 160 -9.24 -6.28 -0.07
CA ILE A 160 -8.20 -5.31 -0.44
C ILE A 160 -7.34 -4.95 0.77
N LEU A 161 -7.96 -4.70 1.94
CA LEU A 161 -7.25 -4.38 3.16
C LEU A 161 -6.41 -5.56 3.65
N MET A 162 -6.86 -6.81 3.47
CA MET A 162 -6.05 -8.00 3.75
C MET A 162 -4.81 -8.08 2.85
N VAL A 163 -4.95 -7.80 1.55
CA VAL A 163 -3.81 -7.73 0.63
C VAL A 163 -2.86 -6.60 1.05
N LEU A 164 -3.38 -5.41 1.35
CA LEU A 164 -2.57 -4.29 1.84
C LEU A 164 -1.90 -4.59 3.20
N PHE A 165 -2.49 -5.43 4.05
CA PHE A 165 -1.84 -5.88 5.28
C PHE A 165 -0.63 -6.80 5.01
N SER A 166 -0.69 -7.59 3.93
CA SER A 166 0.43 -8.46 3.53
C SER A 166 1.68 -7.70 3.06
N GLU A 167 1.51 -6.43 2.66
CA GLU A 167 2.62 -5.49 2.40
C GLU A 167 3.47 -5.23 3.65
N SER A 168 3.05 -5.62 4.85
CA SER A 168 3.88 -5.58 6.07
C SER A 168 5.23 -6.30 5.91
N THR A 169 5.37 -7.19 4.93
CA THR A 169 6.63 -7.86 4.58
C THR A 169 7.58 -6.99 3.73
N THR A 170 7.05 -6.01 2.98
CA THR A 170 7.78 -5.15 2.05
C THR A 170 8.93 -4.36 2.71
N PRO A 171 8.78 -3.77 3.92
CA PRO A 171 9.88 -3.14 4.64
C PRO A 171 11.08 -4.08 4.87
N PHE A 172 10.82 -5.36 5.15
CA PHE A 172 11.87 -6.34 5.37
C PHE A 172 12.56 -6.75 4.07
N VAL A 173 11.80 -6.89 2.98
CA VAL A 173 12.35 -7.12 1.63
C VAL A 173 13.26 -5.95 1.22
N ASN A 174 12.78 -4.73 1.39
CA ASN A 174 13.53 -3.52 1.07
C ASN A 174 14.78 -3.38 1.95
N LEU A 175 14.67 -3.56 3.27
CA LEU A 175 15.82 -3.51 4.17
C LEU A 175 16.88 -4.55 3.80
N ARG A 176 16.45 -5.77 3.45
CA ARG A 176 17.37 -6.82 2.97
C ARG A 176 18.15 -6.38 1.74
N TRP A 177 17.47 -5.76 0.78
CA TRP A 177 18.10 -5.24 -0.44
C TRP A 177 19.08 -4.10 -0.11
N HIS A 178 18.70 -3.15 0.75
CA HIS A 178 19.58 -2.05 1.16
C HIS A 178 20.87 -2.57 1.81
N LEU A 179 20.75 -3.57 2.69
CA LEU A 179 21.90 -4.21 3.32
C LEU A 179 22.76 -4.97 2.32
N ASP A 180 22.16 -5.60 1.32
CA ASP A 180 22.90 -6.31 0.26
C ASP A 180 23.77 -5.35 -0.56
N VAL A 181 23.15 -4.30 -1.09
CA VAL A 181 23.82 -3.29 -1.91
C VAL A 181 24.87 -2.51 -1.09
N ALA A 182 24.68 -2.38 0.22
CA ALA A 182 25.68 -1.82 1.13
C ALA A 182 26.84 -2.78 1.47
N GLY A 183 26.84 -4.03 0.97
CA GLY A 183 27.86 -5.03 1.27
C GLY A 183 27.73 -5.68 2.66
N LEU A 184 26.54 -5.62 3.27
CA LEU A 184 26.25 -6.03 4.65
C LEU A 184 25.46 -7.35 4.74
N LYS A 185 25.49 -8.20 3.70
CA LYS A 185 24.85 -9.54 3.70
C LYS A 185 25.24 -10.43 4.90
N GLY A 186 26.48 -10.31 5.38
CA GLY A 186 26.98 -11.10 6.51
C GLY A 186 26.62 -10.55 7.90
N SER A 187 25.91 -9.42 7.98
CA SER A 187 25.58 -8.78 9.27
C SER A 187 24.48 -9.53 10.02
N ASN A 188 24.50 -9.47 11.35
CA ASN A 188 23.41 -10.00 12.18
C ASN A 188 22.07 -9.36 11.82
N LEU A 189 22.06 -8.08 11.47
CA LEU A 189 20.84 -7.38 11.03
C LEU A 189 20.23 -8.01 9.77
N TYR A 190 21.04 -8.39 8.78
CA TYR A 190 20.57 -9.07 7.57
C TYR A 190 19.93 -10.43 7.87
N ILE A 191 20.51 -11.17 8.81
CA ILE A 191 20.02 -12.49 9.23
C ILE A 191 18.72 -12.35 10.03
N CYS A 192 18.71 -11.51 11.07
CA CYS A 192 17.52 -11.24 11.89
C CYS A 192 16.36 -10.71 11.05
N ASN A 193 16.64 -9.81 10.08
CA ASN A 193 15.64 -9.34 9.12
C ASN A 193 15.06 -10.47 8.27
N GLY A 194 15.90 -11.41 7.82
CA GLY A 194 15.44 -12.59 7.08
C GLY A 194 14.52 -13.49 7.90
N ILE A 195 14.82 -13.67 9.18
CA ILE A 195 13.96 -14.42 10.11
C ILE A 195 12.63 -13.69 10.32
N ALA A 196 12.66 -12.38 10.57
CA ALA A 196 11.45 -11.57 10.73
C ALA A 196 10.57 -11.58 9.47
N LEU A 197 11.19 -11.49 8.28
CA LEU A 197 10.48 -11.61 7.00
C LEU A 197 9.75 -12.95 6.87
N PHE A 198 10.40 -14.06 7.24
CA PHE A 198 9.79 -15.39 7.20
C PHE A 198 8.53 -15.48 8.08
N PHE A 199 8.59 -14.98 9.32
CA PHE A 199 7.44 -14.99 10.22
C PHE A 199 6.35 -14.00 9.80
N GLY A 200 6.71 -12.82 9.29
CA GLY A 200 5.74 -11.86 8.74
C GLY A 200 4.96 -12.44 7.56
N TRP A 201 5.65 -13.16 6.66
CA TRP A 201 5.01 -13.87 5.56
C TRP A 201 4.05 -14.96 6.06
N LEU A 202 4.46 -15.75 7.06
CA LEU A 202 3.64 -16.80 7.65
C LEU A 202 2.33 -16.24 8.25
N GLN A 203 2.39 -15.10 8.94
CA GLN A 203 1.22 -14.42 9.50
C GLN A 203 0.26 -13.98 8.41
N GLY A 204 0.75 -13.35 7.34
CA GLY A 204 -0.07 -12.94 6.20
C GLY A 204 -0.81 -14.11 5.55
N PHE A 205 -0.13 -15.25 5.42
CA PHE A 205 -0.70 -16.48 4.87
C PHE A 205 -1.84 -17.06 5.72
N PHE A 206 -1.68 -17.12 7.04
CA PHE A 206 -2.76 -17.63 7.91
C PHE A 206 -3.95 -16.68 7.99
N TYR A 207 -3.70 -15.37 7.92
CA TYR A 207 -4.77 -14.38 7.96
C TYR A 207 -5.65 -14.42 6.70
N SER A 208 -5.04 -14.52 5.51
CA SER A 208 -5.78 -14.67 4.24
C SER A 208 -6.64 -15.94 4.19
N SER A 209 -6.16 -17.01 4.81
CA SER A 209 -6.84 -18.30 4.86
C SER A 209 -8.08 -18.30 5.77
N SER A 210 -8.09 -17.48 6.83
CA SER A 210 -9.14 -17.52 7.85
C SER A 210 -10.44 -16.82 7.42
N PHE A 211 -10.35 -15.74 6.63
CA PHE A 211 -11.52 -15.04 6.07
C PHE A 211 -12.13 -15.72 4.84
N SER A 212 -11.44 -16.69 4.24
CA SER A 212 -11.98 -17.44 3.10
C SER A 212 -12.94 -18.57 3.54
N THR A 213 -13.02 -18.84 4.84
CA THR A 213 -13.78 -19.95 5.43
C THR A 213 -15.03 -19.53 6.22
N THR A 214 -15.31 -18.23 6.28
CA THR A 214 -16.49 -17.61 6.91
C THR A 214 -17.36 -16.96 5.84
#